data_AF-A0A1H7F4N2-F1
#
_entry.id   AF-A0A1H7F4N2-F1
#
_cell.length_a   1.000
_cell.length_b   1.000
_cell.length_c   1.000
_cell.angle_alpha   90.00
_cell.angle_beta   90.00
_cell.angle_gamma   90.00
#
_symmetry.space_group_name_H-M   'P 1'
#
loop_
_entity.id
_entity.type
_entity.pdbx_description
1 polymer ?
#
loop_
_entity_poly.entity_id
_entity_poly.type
_entity_poly.pdbx_seq_one_letter_code
_entity_poly.pdbx_strand_id
1 'polypeptide(L)'
;MKKFIAIILSLVIALTGIFLASKLLEPKYMSGILEGAMIQEYYDDPTDHNVVFIGDCELYENISPVYLWENYGINSYIRGSAQQLIWQSYYLAEETVKMEHPDVIVFNVLSMKYNEPQNEAYNRMTLDGMKWSSSKVNSINASMTDEENFLEYVFPILRYHSRWSDLSADDFKYMFHRDKVSFNGYYMRVDVKAAEDVPEGRPLADYQFGDNSYYYLDKLTKLCKDNDVKLVLVKAPTLYPYWYDEWDQQIKDYASANGLDYINFLEIQDELGLDWSQDTYDGGLHLNLAGAEKLSDYVGNMLTTEYSVPDRRDESALNEYWDKVIERYNAEIDRQTTNLKLYGTVHGPEEQ
;
A
#
# COMPACT_ATOMS: atom_id res chain seq x y z
N MET A 1 -26.27 41.74 20.60
CA MET A 1 -25.18 41.85 19.58
C MET A 1 -23.80 41.59 20.16
N LYS A 2 -23.24 42.42 21.05
CA LYS A 2 -21.88 42.20 21.61
C LYS A 2 -21.67 40.83 22.29
N LYS A 3 -22.62 40.37 23.11
CA LYS A 3 -22.56 39.04 23.76
C LYS A 3 -22.61 37.88 22.75
N PHE A 4 -23.41 38.01 21.70
CA PHE A 4 -23.53 37.00 20.65
C PHE A 4 -22.25 36.90 19.81
N ILE A 5 -21.67 38.05 19.46
CA ILE A 5 -20.37 38.12 18.77
C ILE A 5 -19.27 37.50 19.64
N ALA A 6 -19.26 37.78 20.95
CA ALA A 6 -18.30 37.18 21.87
C ALA A 6 -18.42 35.65 21.93
N ILE A 7 -19.64 35.10 21.99
CA ILE A 7 -19.86 33.64 21.98
C ILE A 7 -19.35 33.02 20.69
N ILE A 8 -19.68 33.60 19.53
CA ILE A 8 -19.20 33.10 18.23
C ILE A 8 -17.68 33.14 18.18
N LEU A 9 -17.06 34.26 18.60
CA LEU A 9 -15.61 34.40 18.58
C LEU A 9 -14.93 33.37 19.49
N SER A 10 -15.47 33.13 20.69
CA SER A 10 -14.96 32.09 21.59
C SER A 10 -15.08 30.69 21.00
N LEU A 11 -16.19 30.37 20.33
CA LEU A 11 -16.37 29.08 19.66
C LEU A 11 -15.39 28.90 18.50
N VAL A 12 -15.20 29.93 17.67
CA VAL A 12 -14.22 29.89 16.58
C VAL A 12 -12.81 29.69 17.12
N ILE A 13 -12.42 30.42 18.16
CA ILE A 13 -11.09 30.26 18.79
C ILE A 13 -10.92 28.85 19.33
N ALA A 14 -11.92 28.30 20.03
CA ALA A 14 -11.86 26.94 20.57
C ALA A 14 -11.75 25.89 19.46
N LEU A 15 -12.59 25.98 18.42
CA LEU A 15 -12.57 25.05 17.30
C LEU A 15 -11.27 25.12 16.50
N THR A 16 -10.75 26.32 16.26
CA THR A 16 -9.43 26.50 15.63
C THR A 16 -8.32 25.91 16.50
N GLY A 17 -8.37 26.12 17.82
CA GLY A 17 -7.40 25.52 18.75
C GLY A 17 -7.43 23.99 18.72
N ILE A 18 -8.62 23.38 18.71
CA ILE A 18 -8.80 21.93 18.60
C ILE A 18 -8.29 21.43 17.23
N PHE A 19 -8.60 22.14 16.15
CA PHE A 19 -8.14 21.80 14.81
C PHE A 19 -6.61 21.81 14.71
N LEU A 20 -5.97 22.87 15.21
CA LEU A 20 -4.51 22.98 15.22
C LEU A 20 -3.86 21.93 16.13
N ALA A 21 -4.45 21.65 17.29
CA ALA A 21 -3.98 20.58 18.18
C ALA A 21 -4.11 19.21 17.52
N SER A 22 -5.24 18.91 16.85
CA SER A 22 -5.42 17.67 16.09
C SER A 22 -4.36 17.53 15.01
N LYS A 23 -4.15 18.60 14.21
CA LYS A 23 -3.13 18.60 13.15
C LYS A 23 -1.73 18.38 13.70
N LEU A 24 -1.37 18.99 14.83
CA LEU A 24 -0.08 18.78 15.48
C LEU A 24 0.07 17.33 15.98
N LEU A 25 -0.97 16.78 16.59
CA LEU A 25 -0.93 15.47 17.26
C LEU A 25 -1.20 14.27 16.35
N GLU A 26 -1.72 14.46 15.14
CA GLU A 26 -1.86 13.39 14.14
C GLU A 26 -0.48 12.88 13.67
N PRO A 27 -0.24 11.57 13.52
CA PRO A 27 1.00 11.06 12.94
C PRO A 27 1.26 11.65 11.56
N LYS A 28 2.51 12.04 11.31
CA LYS A 28 2.90 12.63 10.03
C LYS A 28 3.34 11.59 9.02
N TYR A 29 3.91 10.48 9.48
CA TYR A 29 4.47 9.40 8.67
C TYR A 29 5.53 9.88 7.68
N MET A 30 6.34 10.86 8.10
CA MET A 30 7.42 11.45 7.29
C MET A 30 8.81 11.01 7.77
N SER A 31 8.86 10.21 8.83
CA SER A 31 10.06 9.57 9.38
C SER A 31 9.66 8.27 10.06
N GLY A 32 10.57 7.29 10.08
CA GLY A 32 10.30 5.95 10.60
C GLY A 32 9.34 5.16 9.71
N ILE A 33 8.07 5.10 10.11
CA ILE A 33 7.02 4.30 9.44
C ILE A 33 6.39 5.15 8.32
N LEU A 34 7.01 5.14 7.16
CA LEU A 34 6.61 5.96 6.00
C LEU A 34 5.31 5.46 5.34
N GLU A 35 5.00 4.19 5.50
CA GLU A 35 3.89 3.47 4.88
C GLU A 35 2.53 4.07 5.26
N GLY A 36 2.42 4.66 6.45
CA GLY A 36 1.21 5.36 6.89
C GLY A 36 0.86 6.62 6.08
N ALA A 37 1.77 7.14 5.26
CA ALA A 37 1.49 8.24 4.34
C ALA A 37 0.93 7.77 2.98
N MET A 38 1.21 6.53 2.57
CA MET A 38 1.10 6.07 1.17
C MET A 38 -0.33 6.04 0.63
N ILE A 39 -1.33 5.65 1.44
CA ILE A 39 -2.74 5.66 1.00
C ILE A 39 -3.20 7.06 0.65
N GLN A 40 -2.73 8.08 1.38
CA GLN A 40 -3.10 9.46 1.08
C GLN A 40 -2.42 9.96 -0.21
N GLU A 41 -1.19 9.50 -0.50
CA GLU A 41 -0.44 9.97 -1.67
C GLU A 41 -1.14 9.71 -3.00
N TYR A 42 -1.92 8.64 -3.09
CA TYR A 42 -2.72 8.31 -4.27
C TYR A 42 -3.61 9.48 -4.70
N TYR A 43 -4.09 10.28 -3.75
CA TYR A 43 -4.98 11.40 -4.04
C TYR A 43 -4.29 12.64 -4.60
N ASP A 44 -2.95 12.72 -4.55
CA ASP A 44 -2.21 13.81 -5.19
C ASP A 44 -1.66 13.40 -6.57
N ASP A 45 -1.84 12.15 -6.99
CA ASP A 45 -1.60 11.74 -8.38
C ASP A 45 -2.68 12.35 -9.28
N PRO A 46 -2.31 13.20 -10.26
CA PRO A 46 -3.28 13.85 -11.15
C PRO A 46 -3.69 12.98 -12.34
N THR A 47 -3.14 11.76 -12.47
CA THR A 47 -3.32 10.89 -13.63
C THR A 47 -4.37 9.81 -13.41
N ASP A 48 -4.79 9.16 -14.50
CA ASP A 48 -5.60 7.95 -14.49
C ASP A 48 -4.73 6.72 -14.76
N HIS A 49 -5.02 5.60 -14.11
CA HIS A 49 -4.15 4.42 -14.14
C HIS A 49 -4.73 3.31 -15.00
N ASN A 50 -3.88 2.67 -15.81
CA ASN A 50 -4.21 1.40 -16.47
C ASN A 50 -4.36 0.28 -15.44
N VAL A 51 -3.44 0.26 -14.48
CA VAL A 51 -3.32 -0.84 -13.52
C VAL A 51 -3.22 -0.29 -12.11
N VAL A 52 -4.09 -0.77 -11.23
CA VAL A 52 -4.02 -0.46 -9.81
C VAL A 52 -3.74 -1.73 -9.02
N PHE A 53 -2.60 -1.75 -8.34
CA PHE A 53 -2.22 -2.81 -7.42
C PHE A 53 -2.83 -2.53 -6.04
N ILE A 54 -3.48 -3.51 -5.44
CA ILE A 54 -4.17 -3.38 -4.15
C ILE A 54 -3.72 -4.51 -3.23
N GLY A 55 -3.14 -4.16 -2.09
CA GLY A 55 -2.64 -5.14 -1.14
C GLY A 55 -1.72 -4.54 -0.10
N ASP A 56 -1.01 -5.41 0.60
CA ASP A 56 -0.06 -5.06 1.63
C ASP A 56 1.38 -4.91 1.08
N CYS A 57 2.36 -5.04 1.97
CA CYS A 57 3.80 -4.90 1.70
C CYS A 57 4.31 -5.81 0.59
N GLU A 58 3.65 -6.95 0.41
CA GLU A 58 3.93 -7.88 -0.68
C GLU A 58 3.75 -7.27 -2.08
N LEU A 59 2.98 -6.19 -2.24
CA LEU A 59 2.94 -5.44 -3.51
C LEU A 59 3.80 -4.19 -3.46
N TYR A 60 3.58 -3.34 -2.45
CA TYR A 60 4.18 -2.00 -2.43
C TYR A 60 5.69 -2.00 -2.22
N GLU A 61 6.30 -3.15 -1.89
CA GLU A 61 7.75 -3.29 -1.77
C GLU A 61 8.38 -4.17 -2.84
N ASN A 62 7.57 -4.88 -3.63
CA ASN A 62 8.05 -5.89 -4.58
C ASN A 62 7.82 -5.53 -6.05
N ILE A 63 6.98 -4.54 -6.35
CA ILE A 63 6.67 -4.13 -7.74
C ILE A 63 7.01 -2.65 -7.90
N SER A 64 7.68 -2.30 -8.99
CA SER A 64 8.07 -0.94 -9.35
C SER A 64 7.21 -0.40 -10.50
N PRO A 65 6.25 0.50 -10.21
CA PRO A 65 5.52 1.26 -11.23
C PRO A 65 6.45 2.06 -12.16
N VAL A 66 7.61 2.51 -11.65
CA VAL A 66 8.62 3.20 -12.46
C VAL A 66 9.16 2.26 -13.54
N TYR A 67 9.50 1.02 -13.18
CA TYR A 67 9.96 0.03 -14.14
C TYR A 67 8.88 -0.32 -15.18
N LEU A 68 7.63 -0.48 -14.74
CA LEU A 68 6.49 -0.73 -15.62
C LEU A 68 6.28 0.41 -16.62
N TRP A 69 6.42 1.66 -16.18
CA TRP A 69 6.36 2.81 -17.08
C TRP A 69 7.54 2.85 -18.05
N GLU A 70 8.78 2.77 -17.57
CA GLU A 70 9.97 2.94 -18.41
C GLU A 70 10.11 1.85 -19.47
N ASN A 71 9.71 0.62 -19.18
CA ASN A 71 9.91 -0.52 -20.09
C ASN A 71 8.65 -0.86 -20.90
N TYR A 72 7.46 -0.73 -20.30
CA TYR A 72 6.20 -1.16 -20.90
C TYR A 72 5.22 -0.02 -21.18
N GLY A 73 5.48 1.19 -20.66
CA GLY A 73 4.59 2.34 -20.80
C GLY A 73 3.26 2.21 -20.06
N ILE A 74 3.21 1.33 -19.07
CA ILE A 74 2.02 1.07 -18.27
C ILE A 74 1.92 2.13 -17.17
N ASN A 75 0.89 2.99 -17.23
CA ASN A 75 0.63 3.92 -16.13
C ASN A 75 -0.02 3.16 -14.97
N SER A 76 0.67 3.01 -13.85
CA SER A 76 0.21 2.20 -12.73
C SER A 76 0.43 2.84 -11.37
N TYR A 77 -0.34 2.38 -10.38
CA TYR A 77 -0.23 2.83 -9.00
C TYR A 77 -0.46 1.69 -8.02
N ILE A 78 0.27 1.68 -6.90
CA ILE A 78 0.07 0.74 -5.81
C ILE A 78 -0.67 1.40 -4.65
N ARG A 79 -1.93 1.04 -4.43
CA ARG A 79 -2.72 1.48 -3.26
C ARG A 79 -2.49 0.53 -2.08
N GLY A 80 -1.25 0.52 -1.59
CA GLY A 80 -0.79 -0.36 -0.53
C GLY A 80 -0.61 0.29 0.83
N SER A 81 -0.73 -0.51 1.89
CA SER A 81 -0.41 -0.13 3.27
C SER A 81 0.03 -1.37 4.06
N ALA A 82 0.83 -1.19 5.11
CA ALA A 82 1.27 -2.29 5.97
C ALA A 82 0.07 -3.06 6.55
N GLN A 83 0.13 -4.40 6.49
CA GLN A 83 -0.93 -5.32 6.95
C GLN A 83 -2.34 -4.95 6.42
N GLN A 84 -2.45 -4.56 5.15
CA GLN A 84 -3.74 -4.26 4.54
C GLN A 84 -4.65 -5.49 4.54
N LEU A 85 -5.81 -5.38 5.18
CA LEU A 85 -6.77 -6.47 5.34
C LEU A 85 -7.68 -6.57 4.10
N ILE A 86 -8.19 -7.76 3.77
CA ILE A 86 -8.99 -7.97 2.55
C ILE A 86 -10.22 -7.03 2.46
N TRP A 87 -10.87 -6.71 3.57
CA TRP A 87 -11.97 -5.72 3.55
C TRP A 87 -11.49 -4.30 3.29
N GLN A 88 -10.30 -3.92 3.77
CA GLN A 88 -9.69 -2.64 3.45
C GLN A 88 -9.33 -2.58 1.96
N SER A 89 -8.71 -3.64 1.43
CA SER A 89 -8.43 -3.79 0.00
C SER A 89 -9.71 -3.68 -0.84
N TYR A 90 -10.80 -4.33 -0.43
CA TYR A 90 -12.11 -4.19 -1.10
C TYR A 90 -12.58 -2.74 -1.13
N TYR A 91 -12.56 -2.00 -0.01
CA TYR A 91 -13.05 -0.62 0.00
C TYR A 91 -12.12 0.36 -0.70
N LEU A 92 -10.81 0.09 -0.75
CA LEU A 92 -9.88 0.83 -1.61
C LEU A 92 -10.19 0.58 -3.08
N ALA A 93 -10.41 -0.67 -3.48
CA ALA A 93 -10.84 -1.01 -4.84
C ALA A 93 -12.18 -0.36 -5.21
N GLU A 94 -13.15 -0.41 -4.29
CA GLU A 94 -14.48 0.21 -4.46
C GLU A 94 -14.37 1.72 -4.65
N GLU A 95 -13.44 2.38 -3.95
CA GLU A 95 -13.17 3.79 -4.14
C GLU A 95 -12.41 4.06 -5.45
N THR A 96 -11.40 3.26 -5.79
CA THR A 96 -10.66 3.35 -7.05
C THR A 96 -11.62 3.33 -8.24
N VAL A 97 -12.49 2.31 -8.33
CA VAL A 97 -13.46 2.15 -9.44
C VAL A 97 -14.51 3.28 -9.50
N LYS A 98 -14.73 4.01 -8.39
CA LYS A 98 -15.60 5.21 -8.39
C LYS A 98 -14.88 6.47 -8.85
N MET A 99 -13.57 6.52 -8.67
CA MET A 99 -12.75 7.69 -8.99
C MET A 99 -12.19 7.62 -10.42
N GLU A 100 -11.80 6.43 -10.84
CA GLU A 100 -11.21 6.13 -12.14
C GLU A 100 -11.68 4.74 -12.62
N HIS A 101 -11.24 4.33 -13.81
CA HIS A 101 -11.63 3.05 -14.42
C HIS A 101 -10.38 2.33 -14.95
N PRO A 102 -9.66 1.58 -14.09
CA PRO A 102 -8.47 0.87 -14.53
C PRO A 102 -8.84 -0.33 -15.40
N ASP A 103 -7.97 -0.68 -16.34
CA ASP A 103 -8.08 -1.89 -17.16
C ASP A 103 -7.97 -3.15 -16.28
N VAL A 104 -7.05 -3.11 -15.30
CA VAL A 104 -6.71 -4.23 -14.43
C VAL A 104 -6.56 -3.78 -12.98
N ILE A 105 -7.16 -4.53 -12.06
CA ILE A 105 -6.80 -4.52 -10.63
C ILE A 105 -6.04 -5.80 -10.32
N VAL A 106 -4.84 -5.64 -9.75
CA VAL A 106 -4.01 -6.76 -9.27
C VAL A 106 -4.10 -6.80 -7.75
N PHE A 107 -4.58 -7.91 -7.19
CA PHE A 107 -4.82 -8.06 -5.77
C PHE A 107 -3.92 -9.12 -5.13
N ASN A 108 -3.22 -8.77 -4.05
CA ASN A 108 -2.38 -9.72 -3.31
C ASN A 108 -3.16 -10.53 -2.27
N VAL A 109 -3.12 -11.86 -2.39
CA VAL A 109 -3.95 -12.78 -1.62
C VAL A 109 -3.44 -13.08 -0.21
N LEU A 110 -2.27 -12.57 0.21
CA LEU A 110 -1.74 -12.82 1.56
C LEU A 110 -2.75 -12.44 2.66
N SER A 111 -3.49 -11.36 2.45
CA SER A 111 -4.47 -10.85 3.41
C SER A 111 -5.63 -11.81 3.68
N MET A 112 -5.82 -12.85 2.85
CA MET A 112 -6.83 -13.91 3.07
C MET A 112 -6.59 -14.70 4.35
N LYS A 113 -5.36 -14.72 4.89
CA LYS A 113 -5.06 -15.36 6.18
C LYS A 113 -5.77 -14.69 7.37
N TYR A 114 -6.29 -13.47 7.20
CA TYR A 114 -6.98 -12.73 8.24
C TYR A 114 -8.49 -12.86 8.09
N ASN A 115 -9.16 -13.27 9.17
CA ASN A 115 -10.63 -13.38 9.20
C ASN A 115 -11.29 -12.30 10.07
N GLU A 116 -10.52 -11.59 10.89
CA GLU A 116 -11.00 -10.61 11.88
C GLU A 116 -10.06 -9.39 11.94
N PRO A 117 -10.53 -8.21 12.37
CA PRO A 117 -9.68 -7.08 12.76
C PRO A 117 -8.44 -7.49 13.56
N GLN A 118 -7.28 -6.95 13.18
CA GLN A 118 -5.99 -7.37 13.74
C GLN A 118 -5.39 -6.36 14.70
N ASN A 119 -5.19 -5.12 14.25
CA ASN A 119 -4.42 -4.13 15.00
C ASN A 119 -4.80 -2.70 14.59
N GLU A 120 -5.10 -1.87 15.58
CA GLU A 120 -5.46 -0.48 15.36
C GLU A 120 -4.40 0.32 14.58
N ALA A 121 -3.11 0.14 14.89
CA ALA A 121 -2.05 0.94 14.26
C ALA A 121 -2.00 0.70 12.75
N TYR A 122 -2.09 -0.57 12.31
CA TYR A 122 -2.14 -0.92 10.89
C TYR A 122 -3.47 -0.52 10.24
N ASN A 123 -4.60 -0.66 10.95
CA ASN A 123 -5.88 -0.15 10.50
C ASN A 123 -5.80 1.35 10.17
N ARG A 124 -5.22 2.15 11.07
CA ARG A 124 -5.11 3.60 10.91
C ARG A 124 -4.18 4.01 9.78
N MET A 125 -3.08 3.30 9.55
CA MET A 125 -2.21 3.55 8.38
C MET A 125 -2.99 3.47 7.06
N THR A 126 -3.97 2.56 6.97
CA THR A 126 -4.84 2.50 5.80
C THR A 126 -5.95 3.56 5.85
N LEU A 127 -6.70 3.60 6.94
CA LEU A 127 -7.98 4.32 7.02
C LEU A 127 -7.81 5.82 7.16
N ASP A 128 -6.81 6.31 7.88
CA ASP A 128 -6.62 7.74 8.12
C ASP A 128 -6.26 8.47 6.82
N GLY A 129 -5.49 7.80 5.95
CA GLY A 129 -5.13 8.30 4.62
C GLY A 129 -6.31 8.44 3.66
N MET A 130 -7.38 7.64 3.82
CA MET A 130 -8.53 7.68 2.91
C MET A 130 -9.29 9.02 2.96
N LYS A 131 -9.81 9.50 1.83
CA LYS A 131 -10.78 10.61 1.81
C LYS A 131 -12.12 10.16 2.41
N TRP A 132 -12.86 11.10 3.02
CA TRP A 132 -14.19 10.78 3.55
C TRP A 132 -15.16 10.41 2.43
N SER A 133 -15.59 9.16 2.44
CA SER A 133 -16.51 8.55 1.48
C SER A 133 -17.35 7.47 2.19
N SER A 134 -18.40 6.97 1.54
CA SER A 134 -19.12 5.81 2.06
C SER A 134 -18.20 4.58 2.17
N SER A 135 -17.24 4.45 1.26
CA SER A 135 -16.23 3.39 1.29
C SER A 135 -15.33 3.50 2.52
N LYS A 136 -14.83 4.70 2.86
CA LYS A 136 -14.08 4.93 4.10
C LYS A 136 -14.88 4.57 5.35
N VAL A 137 -16.14 5.04 5.44
CA VAL A 137 -17.00 4.76 6.60
C VAL A 137 -17.22 3.25 6.77
N ASN A 138 -17.52 2.54 5.69
CA ASN A 138 -17.71 1.09 5.74
C ASN A 138 -16.41 0.34 6.04
N SER A 139 -15.27 0.82 5.53
CA SER A 139 -13.95 0.26 5.82
C SER A 139 -13.57 0.41 7.29
N ILE A 140 -13.83 1.56 7.90
CA ILE A 140 -13.64 1.76 9.35
C ILE A 140 -14.50 0.74 10.13
N ASN A 141 -15.80 0.66 9.83
CA ASN A 141 -16.70 -0.26 10.53
C ASN A 141 -16.30 -1.74 10.37
N ALA A 142 -15.70 -2.12 9.23
CA ALA A 142 -15.21 -3.47 9.00
C ALA A 142 -13.86 -3.76 9.68
N SER A 143 -13.07 -2.72 9.97
CA SER A 143 -11.69 -2.86 10.43
C SER A 143 -11.50 -2.67 11.92
N MET A 144 -12.37 -1.92 12.59
CA MET A 144 -12.20 -1.63 14.02
C MET A 144 -12.14 -2.92 14.86
N THR A 145 -11.12 -2.99 15.71
CA THR A 145 -11.10 -3.93 16.83
C THR A 145 -12.07 -3.48 17.93
N ASP A 146 -12.33 -4.34 18.92
CA ASP A 146 -13.20 -4.03 20.06
C ASP A 146 -12.70 -2.84 20.92
N GLU A 147 -11.41 -2.49 20.81
CA GLU A 147 -10.80 -1.39 21.54
C GLU A 147 -10.91 -0.03 20.82
N GLU A 148 -11.37 -0.03 19.56
CA GLU A 148 -11.45 1.17 18.74
C GLU A 148 -12.85 1.78 18.74
N ASN A 149 -12.92 3.11 18.57
CA ASN A 149 -14.19 3.81 18.44
C ASN A 149 -14.28 4.62 17.14
N PHE A 150 -15.42 4.51 16.46
CA PHE A 150 -15.67 5.26 15.21
C PHE A 150 -15.45 6.78 15.38
N LEU A 151 -15.82 7.36 16.53
CA LEU A 151 -15.64 8.80 16.77
C LEU A 151 -14.18 9.23 16.80
N GLU A 152 -13.25 8.33 17.11
CA GLU A 152 -11.81 8.62 17.09
C GLU A 152 -11.28 8.79 15.67
N TYR A 153 -11.89 8.11 14.68
CA TYR A 153 -11.61 8.34 13.27
C TYR A 153 -12.19 9.66 12.77
N VAL A 154 -13.36 10.08 13.30
CA VAL A 154 -13.99 11.36 12.96
C VAL A 154 -13.24 12.54 13.60
N PHE A 155 -12.78 12.36 14.83
CA PHE A 155 -12.08 13.37 15.62
C PHE A 155 -10.74 12.79 16.11
N PRO A 156 -9.67 12.84 15.28
CA PRO A 156 -8.37 12.22 15.58
C PRO A 156 -7.75 12.66 16.90
N ILE A 157 -8.07 13.87 17.36
CA ILE A 157 -7.65 14.36 18.69
C ILE A 157 -8.07 13.41 19.83
N LEU A 158 -9.20 12.70 19.71
CA LEU A 158 -9.64 11.74 20.72
C LEU A 158 -8.66 10.56 20.84
N ARG A 159 -8.06 10.14 19.73
CA ARG A 159 -7.05 9.07 19.72
C ARG A 159 -5.65 9.56 20.05
N TYR A 160 -5.28 10.71 19.50
CA TYR A 160 -3.90 11.19 19.51
C TYR A 160 -3.58 12.22 20.59
N HIS A 161 -4.52 12.54 21.49
CA HIS A 161 -4.28 13.45 22.61
C HIS A 161 -3.08 13.05 23.47
N SER A 162 -2.74 11.76 23.55
CA SER A 162 -1.59 11.26 24.32
C SER A 162 -0.23 11.55 23.68
N ARG A 163 -0.15 11.82 22.36
CA ARG A 163 1.10 12.09 21.64
C ARG A 163 1.77 13.44 21.99
N TRP A 164 1.15 14.26 22.85
CA TRP A 164 1.69 15.58 23.20
C TRP A 164 3.09 15.52 23.82
N SER A 165 3.43 14.41 24.48
CA SER A 165 4.76 14.16 25.06
C SER A 165 5.79 13.64 24.06
N ASP A 166 5.34 13.20 22.88
CA ASP A 166 6.16 12.47 21.89
C ASP A 166 6.37 13.28 20.61
N LEU A 167 6.12 14.59 20.66
CA LEU A 167 6.26 15.47 19.50
C LEU A 167 7.74 15.64 19.12
N SER A 168 8.01 15.54 17.82
CA SER A 168 9.33 15.81 17.23
C SER A 168 9.32 17.07 16.36
N ALA A 169 10.49 17.44 15.82
CA ALA A 169 10.59 18.54 14.85
C ALA A 169 9.72 18.30 13.60
N ASP A 170 9.53 17.03 13.21
CA ASP A 170 8.71 16.65 12.06
C ASP A 170 7.24 16.98 12.27
N ASP A 171 6.71 16.84 13.50
CA ASP A 171 5.30 17.17 13.77
C ASP A 171 4.99 18.66 13.52
N PHE A 172 5.98 19.54 13.71
CA PHE A 172 5.87 20.97 13.40
C PHE A 172 6.13 21.25 11.92
N LYS A 173 7.18 20.64 11.34
CA LYS A 173 7.53 20.81 9.92
C LYS A 173 6.36 20.40 9.01
N TYR A 174 5.80 19.21 9.25
CA TYR A 174 4.76 18.59 8.44
C TYR A 174 3.35 18.82 8.98
N MET A 175 3.13 19.87 9.79
CA MET A 175 1.80 20.18 10.32
C MET A 175 0.76 20.46 9.22
N PHE A 176 1.19 21.10 8.12
CA PHE A 176 0.31 21.56 7.04
C PHE A 176 0.71 21.07 5.65
N HIS A 177 1.80 20.32 5.52
CA HIS A 177 2.22 19.69 4.27
C HIS A 177 2.82 18.32 4.57
N ARG A 178 2.91 17.49 3.53
CA ARG A 178 3.64 16.22 3.53
C ARG A 178 4.45 16.12 2.25
N ASP A 179 5.60 15.48 2.33
CA ASP A 179 6.43 15.18 1.17
C ASP A 179 6.05 13.79 0.65
N LYS A 180 6.40 13.49 -0.61
CA LYS A 180 6.16 12.16 -1.19
C LYS A 180 7.22 11.17 -0.72
N VAL A 181 6.79 10.07 -0.11
CA VAL A 181 7.64 8.99 0.44
C VAL A 181 7.67 7.74 -0.42
N SER A 182 6.74 7.60 -1.39
CA SER A 182 6.69 6.47 -2.33
C SER A 182 6.82 6.91 -3.78
N PHE A 183 7.07 5.96 -4.69
CA PHE A 183 7.09 6.16 -6.15
C PHE A 183 5.85 5.52 -6.77
N ASN A 184 4.75 6.27 -6.82
CA ASN A 184 3.43 5.77 -7.23
C ASN A 184 2.98 4.58 -6.38
N GLY A 185 3.23 4.67 -5.07
CA GLY A 185 2.95 3.59 -4.14
C GLY A 185 4.06 2.55 -3.99
N TYR A 186 5.18 2.65 -4.71
CA TYR A 186 6.34 1.77 -4.47
C TYR A 186 7.27 2.32 -3.39
N TYR A 187 7.54 1.52 -2.36
CA TYR A 187 8.52 1.77 -1.32
C TYR A 187 9.85 1.10 -1.72
N MET A 188 10.81 1.93 -2.14
CA MET A 188 12.06 1.45 -2.75
C MET A 188 13.19 1.31 -1.73
N ARG A 189 13.90 0.19 -1.83
CA ARG A 189 15.08 -0.15 -1.01
C ARG A 189 16.19 -0.71 -1.88
N VAL A 190 17.40 -0.16 -1.78
CA VAL A 190 18.57 -0.62 -2.56
C VAL A 190 19.51 -1.53 -1.78
N ASP A 191 19.32 -1.67 -0.47
CA ASP A 191 20.15 -2.51 0.37
C ASP A 191 19.92 -4.01 0.13
N VAL A 192 20.87 -4.79 0.62
CA VAL A 192 20.88 -6.24 0.50
C VAL A 192 20.99 -6.84 1.89
N LYS A 193 20.09 -7.76 2.19
CA LYS A 193 20.19 -8.67 3.33
C LYS A 193 19.67 -10.02 2.87
N ALA A 194 20.61 -10.92 2.60
CA ALA A 194 20.34 -12.28 2.14
C ALA A 194 19.30 -12.98 3.01
N ALA A 195 18.44 -13.78 2.37
CA ALA A 195 17.55 -14.70 3.08
C ALA A 195 18.37 -15.83 3.69
N GLU A 196 18.62 -15.71 5.00
CA GLU A 196 19.26 -16.72 5.82
C GLU A 196 18.25 -17.19 6.88
N ASP A 197 18.19 -18.50 7.15
CA ASP A 197 17.35 -19.11 8.20
C ASP A 197 15.84 -18.79 8.08
N VAL A 198 15.28 -18.84 6.87
CA VAL A 198 13.84 -18.64 6.63
C VAL A 198 13.02 -19.66 7.46
N PRO A 199 12.10 -19.21 8.33
CA PRO A 199 11.31 -20.11 9.15
C PRO A 199 10.41 -21.02 8.31
N GLU A 200 10.44 -22.32 8.60
CA GLU A 200 9.47 -23.26 8.06
C GLU A 200 8.05 -22.98 8.57
N GLY A 201 7.06 -23.32 7.75
CA GLY A 201 5.65 -23.29 8.12
C GLY A 201 5.37 -24.14 9.35
N ARG A 202 4.63 -23.57 10.31
CA ARG A 202 4.19 -24.31 11.50
C ARG A 202 2.82 -24.94 11.22
N PRO A 203 2.58 -26.20 11.58
CA PRO A 203 1.27 -26.82 11.35
C PRO A 203 0.14 -25.97 11.94
N LEU A 204 -0.89 -25.74 11.14
CA LEU A 204 -2.08 -25.01 11.56
C LEU A 204 -3.13 -25.97 12.10
N ALA A 205 -3.95 -25.49 13.03
CA ALA A 205 -5.11 -26.24 13.50
C ALA A 205 -6.20 -26.35 12.41
N ASP A 206 -6.27 -25.33 11.56
CA ASP A 206 -7.15 -25.25 10.40
C ASP A 206 -6.42 -24.51 9.28
N TYR A 207 -6.50 -25.07 8.08
CA TYR A 207 -5.93 -24.48 6.88
C TYR A 207 -6.98 -23.74 6.05
N GLN A 208 -8.26 -23.77 6.43
CA GLN A 208 -9.28 -23.05 5.68
C GLN A 208 -9.18 -21.54 5.93
N PHE A 209 -9.30 -20.75 4.86
CA PHE A 209 -9.58 -19.33 5.01
C PHE A 209 -10.98 -19.14 5.59
N GLY A 210 -11.16 -18.09 6.40
CA GLY A 210 -12.42 -17.87 7.10
C GLY A 210 -13.49 -17.21 6.23
N ASP A 211 -14.76 -17.40 6.60
CA ASP A 211 -15.92 -16.93 5.84
C ASP A 211 -15.91 -15.42 5.57
N ASN A 212 -15.40 -14.61 6.52
CA ASN A 212 -15.36 -13.15 6.35
C ASN A 212 -14.32 -12.76 5.28
N SER A 213 -13.20 -13.46 5.20
CA SER A 213 -12.20 -13.23 4.14
C SER A 213 -12.77 -13.53 2.76
N TYR A 214 -13.44 -14.69 2.59
CA TYR A 214 -14.13 -15.05 1.34
C TYR A 214 -15.25 -14.07 1.01
N TYR A 215 -16.03 -13.62 2.00
CA TYR A 215 -17.08 -12.63 1.77
C TYR A 215 -16.55 -11.36 1.11
N TYR A 216 -15.38 -10.85 1.53
CA TYR A 216 -14.79 -9.67 0.91
C TYR A 216 -14.09 -9.96 -0.43
N LEU A 217 -13.52 -11.16 -0.61
CA LEU A 217 -12.99 -11.59 -1.91
C LEU A 217 -14.10 -11.73 -2.95
N ASP A 218 -15.26 -12.29 -2.58
CA ASP A 218 -16.47 -12.36 -3.40
C ASP A 218 -16.94 -10.97 -3.79
N LYS A 219 -16.96 -10.03 -2.84
CA LYS A 219 -17.31 -8.63 -3.10
C LYS A 219 -16.32 -7.95 -4.04
N LEU A 220 -15.02 -8.18 -3.89
CA LEU A 220 -13.99 -7.63 -4.78
C LEU A 220 -14.13 -8.19 -6.20
N THR A 221 -14.32 -9.50 -6.31
CA THR A 221 -14.56 -10.21 -7.57
C THR A 221 -15.80 -9.66 -8.28
N LYS A 222 -16.90 -9.53 -7.54
CA LYS A 222 -18.14 -8.96 -8.06
C LYS A 222 -17.98 -7.51 -8.48
N LEU A 223 -17.30 -6.68 -7.68
CA LEU A 223 -17.04 -5.27 -7.99
C LEU A 223 -16.33 -5.14 -9.34
N CYS A 224 -15.24 -5.89 -9.54
CA CYS A 224 -14.48 -5.82 -10.79
C CYS A 224 -15.33 -6.29 -11.98
N LYS A 225 -16.05 -7.40 -11.83
CA LYS A 225 -16.94 -7.94 -12.87
C LYS A 225 -18.08 -6.98 -13.25
N ASP A 226 -18.73 -6.36 -12.26
CA ASP A 226 -19.85 -5.45 -12.49
C ASP A 226 -19.42 -4.15 -13.18
N ASN A 227 -18.13 -3.80 -13.11
CA ASN A 227 -17.58 -2.58 -13.68
C ASN A 227 -16.64 -2.85 -14.88
N ASP A 228 -16.61 -4.07 -15.42
CA ASP A 228 -15.74 -4.45 -16.55
C ASP A 228 -14.25 -4.15 -16.31
N VAL A 229 -13.79 -4.38 -15.07
CA VAL A 229 -12.37 -4.30 -14.67
C VAL A 229 -11.84 -5.74 -14.54
N LYS A 230 -10.67 -6.03 -15.11
CA LYS A 230 -10.04 -7.35 -14.91
C LYS A 230 -9.49 -7.45 -13.49
N LEU A 231 -9.78 -8.55 -12.80
CA LEU A 231 -9.20 -8.85 -11.50
C LEU A 231 -8.18 -9.98 -11.67
N VAL A 232 -6.94 -9.71 -11.30
CA VAL A 232 -5.85 -10.70 -11.26
C VAL A 232 -5.47 -10.93 -9.81
N LEU A 233 -5.51 -12.19 -9.38
CA LEU A 233 -5.05 -12.57 -8.05
C LEU A 233 -3.56 -12.88 -8.12
N VAL A 234 -2.79 -12.40 -7.15
CA VAL A 234 -1.37 -12.72 -7.06
C VAL A 234 -0.97 -13.07 -5.65
N LYS A 235 0.08 -13.86 -5.52
CA LYS A 235 0.85 -14.01 -4.28
C LYS A 235 2.28 -13.58 -4.58
N ALA A 236 2.78 -12.56 -3.90
CA ALA A 236 4.15 -12.09 -4.10
C ALA A 236 5.17 -13.17 -3.65
N PRO A 237 6.42 -13.13 -4.14
CA PRO A 237 7.43 -14.17 -3.88
C PRO A 237 8.04 -14.03 -2.47
N THR A 238 7.24 -13.76 -1.45
CA THR A 238 7.68 -13.56 -0.07
C THR A 238 7.91 -14.91 0.63
N LEU A 239 9.12 -15.11 1.19
CA LEU A 239 9.52 -16.36 1.85
C LEU A 239 8.95 -16.50 3.27
N TYR A 240 8.64 -15.39 3.93
CA TYR A 240 8.00 -15.36 5.25
C TYR A 240 7.04 -14.17 5.32
N PRO A 241 5.82 -14.27 5.87
CA PRO A 241 5.23 -15.45 6.51
C PRO A 241 5.02 -16.61 5.54
N TYR A 242 5.15 -17.83 6.06
CA TYR A 242 5.03 -19.04 5.25
C TYR A 242 3.63 -19.13 4.60
N TRP A 243 3.61 -19.38 3.29
CA TRP A 243 2.40 -19.60 2.50
C TRP A 243 2.17 -21.10 2.32
N TYR A 244 1.07 -21.63 2.84
CA TYR A 244 0.80 -23.07 2.86
C TYR A 244 0.23 -23.56 1.53
N ASP A 245 0.58 -24.78 1.13
CA ASP A 245 0.05 -25.42 -0.09
C ASP A 245 -1.49 -25.50 -0.06
N GLU A 246 -2.09 -25.72 1.11
CA GLU A 246 -3.55 -25.74 1.28
C GLU A 246 -4.19 -24.37 1.07
N TRP A 247 -3.49 -23.29 1.43
CA TRP A 247 -3.92 -21.91 1.19
C TRP A 247 -3.83 -21.59 -0.30
N ASP A 248 -2.70 -21.94 -0.91
CA ASP A 248 -2.47 -21.79 -2.33
C ASP A 248 -3.53 -22.52 -3.18
N GLN A 249 -3.80 -23.79 -2.85
CA GLN A 249 -4.81 -24.59 -3.54
C GLN A 249 -6.22 -23.98 -3.41
N GLN A 250 -6.57 -23.42 -2.25
CA GLN A 250 -7.84 -22.73 -2.07
C GLN A 250 -7.99 -21.50 -2.98
N ILE A 251 -6.91 -20.72 -3.16
CA ILE A 251 -6.95 -19.58 -4.10
C ILE A 251 -7.02 -20.08 -5.55
N LYS A 252 -6.27 -21.13 -5.92
CA LYS A 252 -6.36 -21.78 -7.25
C LYS A 252 -7.79 -22.22 -7.56
N ASP A 253 -8.44 -22.89 -6.60
CA ASP A 253 -9.82 -23.35 -6.75
C ASP A 253 -10.81 -22.19 -6.87
N TYR A 254 -10.66 -21.16 -6.02
CA TYR A 254 -11.50 -19.95 -6.07
C TYR A 254 -11.36 -19.22 -7.41
N ALA A 255 -10.12 -19.02 -7.88
CA ALA A 255 -9.83 -18.37 -9.15
C ALA A 255 -10.45 -19.15 -10.32
N SER A 256 -10.26 -20.47 -10.36
CA SER A 256 -10.85 -21.34 -11.38
C SER A 256 -12.39 -21.27 -11.39
N ALA A 257 -13.02 -21.32 -10.20
CA ALA A 257 -14.47 -21.25 -10.07
C ALA A 257 -15.07 -19.91 -10.53
N ASN A 258 -14.30 -18.82 -10.43
CA ASN A 258 -14.74 -17.48 -10.79
C ASN A 258 -14.21 -17.00 -12.15
N GLY A 259 -13.38 -17.79 -12.84
CA GLY A 259 -12.75 -17.41 -14.10
C GLY A 259 -11.77 -16.25 -13.94
N LEU A 260 -11.01 -16.26 -12.84
CA LEU A 260 -9.93 -15.32 -12.55
C LEU A 260 -8.58 -15.97 -12.84
N ASP A 261 -7.60 -15.14 -13.19
CA ASP A 261 -6.21 -15.56 -13.24
C ASP A 261 -5.59 -15.45 -11.84
N TYR A 262 -4.79 -16.46 -11.47
CA TYR A 262 -4.04 -16.50 -10.22
C TYR A 262 -2.59 -16.86 -10.49
N ILE A 263 -1.66 -16.05 -9.99
CA ILE A 263 -0.23 -16.28 -10.11
C ILE A 263 0.40 -16.28 -8.73
N ASN A 264 0.99 -17.40 -8.35
CA ASN A 264 1.86 -17.46 -7.19
C ASN A 264 3.31 -17.26 -7.62
N PHE A 265 3.84 -16.06 -7.41
CA PHE A 265 5.22 -15.72 -7.76
C PHE A 265 6.25 -16.50 -6.94
N LEU A 266 5.85 -17.07 -5.80
CA LEU A 266 6.71 -17.98 -5.03
C LEU A 266 6.96 -19.30 -5.78
N GLU A 267 5.98 -19.81 -6.54
CA GLU A 267 6.14 -21.05 -7.32
C GLU A 267 7.02 -20.86 -8.56
N ILE A 268 7.09 -19.63 -9.10
CA ILE A 268 7.85 -19.30 -10.32
C ILE A 268 9.10 -18.44 -10.06
N GLN A 269 9.56 -18.35 -8.81
CA GLN A 269 10.71 -17.53 -8.42
C GLN A 269 12.00 -17.83 -9.22
N ASP A 270 12.20 -19.09 -9.62
CA ASP A 270 13.33 -19.51 -10.47
C ASP A 270 13.19 -18.97 -11.91
N GLU A 271 11.96 -18.89 -12.44
CA GLU A 271 11.67 -18.31 -13.76
C GLU A 271 11.87 -16.79 -13.75
N LEU A 272 11.51 -16.13 -12.66
CA LEU A 272 11.80 -14.71 -12.42
C LEU A 272 13.31 -14.44 -12.28
N GLY A 273 14.12 -15.49 -12.05
CA GLY A 273 15.55 -15.37 -11.81
C GLY A 273 15.90 -14.67 -10.50
N LEU A 274 15.07 -14.84 -9.47
CA LEU A 274 15.31 -14.28 -8.13
C LEU A 274 16.48 -14.98 -7.45
N ASP A 275 17.46 -14.19 -7.00
CA ASP A 275 18.58 -14.63 -6.17
C ASP A 275 18.38 -14.09 -4.76
N TRP A 276 17.88 -14.94 -3.85
CA TRP A 276 17.62 -14.56 -2.46
C TRP A 276 18.85 -14.18 -1.64
N SER A 277 20.07 -14.34 -2.18
CA SER A 277 21.26 -13.79 -1.57
C SER A 277 21.50 -12.31 -1.90
N GLN A 278 20.89 -11.81 -2.99
CA GLN A 278 21.11 -10.44 -3.51
C GLN A 278 19.83 -9.62 -3.68
N ASP A 279 18.67 -10.23 -3.94
CA ASP A 279 17.46 -9.56 -4.41
C ASP A 279 16.47 -9.21 -3.29
N THR A 280 16.92 -9.22 -2.04
CA THR A 280 16.09 -8.92 -0.85
C THR A 280 16.86 -8.02 0.10
N TYR A 281 16.16 -7.13 0.80
CA TYR A 281 16.76 -6.20 1.75
C TYR A 281 16.47 -6.55 3.22
N ASP A 282 15.64 -7.56 3.49
CA ASP A 282 15.19 -7.88 4.86
C ASP A 282 15.21 -9.37 5.23
N GLY A 283 15.81 -10.22 4.40
CA GLY A 283 15.95 -11.66 4.66
C GLY A 283 14.89 -12.51 3.98
N GLY A 284 14.40 -12.07 2.83
CA GLY A 284 13.44 -12.80 2.00
C GLY A 284 11.98 -12.47 2.25
N LEU A 285 11.68 -11.45 3.07
CA LEU A 285 10.32 -10.98 3.28
C LEU A 285 9.90 -10.04 2.12
N HIS A 286 10.78 -9.12 1.74
CA HIS A 286 10.59 -8.20 0.62
C HIS A 286 11.80 -8.18 -0.32
N LEU A 287 11.52 -7.88 -1.58
CA LEU A 287 12.50 -7.67 -2.62
C LEU A 287 13.15 -6.30 -2.45
N ASN A 288 14.42 -6.20 -2.79
CA ASN A 288 15.05 -4.90 -3.00
C ASN A 288 14.82 -4.44 -4.44
N LEU A 289 15.40 -3.30 -4.81
CA LEU A 289 15.28 -2.72 -6.14
C LEU A 289 15.55 -3.74 -7.27
N ALA A 290 16.64 -4.50 -7.19
CA ALA A 290 17.00 -5.46 -8.23
C ALA A 290 15.97 -6.61 -8.36
N GLY A 291 15.50 -7.13 -7.23
CA GLY A 291 14.44 -8.14 -7.22
C GLY A 291 13.11 -7.60 -7.73
N ALA A 292 12.74 -6.39 -7.29
CA ALA A 292 11.49 -5.75 -7.68
C ALA A 292 11.44 -5.45 -9.19
N GLU A 293 12.56 -5.07 -9.81
CA GLU A 293 12.66 -4.90 -11.26
C GLU A 293 12.43 -6.21 -12.01
N LYS A 294 12.97 -7.35 -11.53
CA LYS A 294 12.72 -8.67 -12.13
C LYS A 294 11.25 -9.07 -12.07
N LEU A 295 10.60 -8.87 -10.93
CA LEU A 295 9.17 -9.13 -10.79
C LEU A 295 8.35 -8.19 -11.68
N SER A 296 8.73 -6.91 -11.73
CA SER A 296 8.06 -5.90 -12.57
C SER A 296 8.20 -6.20 -14.05
N ASP A 297 9.32 -6.77 -14.49
CA ASP A 297 9.51 -7.20 -15.88
C ASP A 297 8.52 -8.28 -16.27
N TYR A 298 8.41 -9.34 -15.45
CA TYR A 298 7.43 -10.40 -15.67
C TYR A 298 6.00 -9.85 -15.68
N VAL A 299 5.64 -9.04 -14.69
CA VAL A 299 4.30 -8.43 -14.56
C VAL A 299 4.00 -7.52 -15.74
N GLY A 300 4.95 -6.69 -16.18
CA GLY A 300 4.79 -5.81 -17.34
C GLY A 300 4.57 -6.57 -18.63
N ASN A 301 5.34 -7.63 -18.86
CA ASN A 301 5.16 -8.51 -20.02
C ASN A 301 3.78 -9.20 -20.00
N MET A 302 3.37 -9.75 -18.85
CA MET A 302 2.07 -10.37 -18.68
C MET A 302 0.93 -9.37 -18.95
N LEU A 303 0.96 -8.18 -18.34
CA LEU A 303 -0.05 -7.14 -18.54
C LEU A 303 -0.14 -6.70 -20.00
N THR A 304 0.99 -6.59 -20.70
CA THR A 304 1.03 -6.20 -22.11
C THR A 304 0.50 -7.31 -23.01
N THR A 305 0.93 -8.56 -22.80
CA THR A 305 0.68 -9.66 -23.74
C THR A 305 -0.63 -10.39 -23.50
N GLU A 306 -1.04 -10.55 -22.24
CA GLU A 306 -2.23 -11.33 -21.86
C GLU A 306 -3.45 -10.42 -21.61
N TYR A 307 -3.22 -9.23 -21.04
CA TYR A 307 -4.28 -8.27 -20.72
C TYR A 307 -4.40 -7.11 -21.72
N SER A 308 -3.48 -7.02 -22.68
CA SER A 308 -3.47 -5.96 -23.69
C SER A 308 -3.46 -4.55 -23.11
N VAL A 309 -2.82 -4.36 -21.95
CA VAL A 309 -2.65 -3.03 -21.35
C VAL A 309 -1.82 -2.16 -22.31
N PRO A 310 -2.29 -0.95 -22.67
CA PRO A 310 -1.62 -0.14 -23.67
C PRO A 310 -0.34 0.52 -23.14
N ASP A 311 0.64 0.67 -24.02
CA ASP A 311 1.77 1.58 -23.83
C ASP A 311 1.28 3.02 -24.04
N ARG A 312 1.30 3.85 -22.99
CA ARG A 312 0.81 5.23 -23.00
C ARG A 312 1.94 6.27 -23.06
N ARG A 313 3.17 5.87 -23.39
CA ARG A 313 4.31 6.79 -23.51
C ARG A 313 4.22 7.74 -24.70
N ASP A 314 3.21 7.66 -25.54
CA ASP A 314 2.93 8.69 -26.55
C ASP A 314 2.14 9.89 -25.99
N GLU A 315 1.60 9.79 -24.77
CA GLU A 315 0.89 10.87 -24.09
C GLU A 315 1.87 11.86 -23.45
N SER A 316 1.98 13.07 -24.01
CA SER A 316 2.97 14.06 -23.55
C SER A 316 2.79 14.46 -22.08
N ALA A 317 1.56 14.58 -21.61
CA ALA A 317 1.27 14.96 -20.23
C ALA A 317 1.68 13.87 -19.23
N LEU A 318 1.53 12.58 -19.59
CA LEU A 318 1.99 11.48 -18.76
C LEU A 318 3.51 11.38 -18.74
N ASN A 319 4.19 11.60 -19.86
CA ASN A 319 5.66 11.67 -19.87
C ASN A 319 6.18 12.78 -18.96
N GLU A 320 5.63 13.99 -19.03
CA GLU A 320 6.04 15.10 -18.15
C GLU A 320 5.79 14.81 -16.66
N TYR A 321 4.78 13.99 -16.34
CA TYR A 321 4.53 13.52 -14.99
C TYR A 321 5.59 12.50 -14.58
N TRP A 322 5.77 11.44 -15.37
CA TRP A 322 6.70 10.36 -15.06
C TRP A 322 8.16 10.80 -15.07
N ASP A 323 8.56 11.77 -15.91
CA ASP A 323 9.91 12.35 -15.90
C ASP A 323 10.28 12.87 -14.50
N LYS A 324 9.32 13.51 -13.81
CA LYS A 324 9.52 14.01 -12.43
C LYS A 324 9.55 12.88 -11.41
N VAL A 325 8.75 11.85 -11.61
CA VAL A 325 8.76 10.65 -10.74
C VAL A 325 10.10 9.93 -10.87
N ILE A 326 10.57 9.72 -12.10
CA ILE A 326 11.85 9.08 -12.44
C ILE A 326 13.04 9.91 -11.93
N GLU A 327 13.00 11.24 -12.07
CA GLU A 327 14.04 12.12 -11.50
C GLU A 327 14.16 11.93 -9.98
N ARG A 328 13.03 11.93 -9.26
CA ARG A 328 13.02 11.68 -7.81
C ARG A 328 13.45 10.25 -7.47
N TYR A 329 13.05 9.27 -8.28
CA TYR A 329 13.40 7.87 -8.10
C TYR A 329 14.90 7.64 -8.18
N ASN A 330 15.53 8.15 -9.25
CA ASN A 330 16.98 8.07 -9.43
C ASN A 330 17.74 8.83 -8.33
N ALA A 331 17.25 10.00 -7.92
CA ALA A 331 17.84 10.75 -6.80
C ALA A 331 17.80 9.96 -5.48
N GLU A 332 16.72 9.21 -5.23
CA GLU A 332 16.61 8.37 -4.04
C GLU A 332 17.52 7.13 -4.11
N ILE A 333 17.68 6.52 -5.30
CA ILE A 333 18.64 5.43 -5.51
C ILE A 333 20.06 5.93 -5.17
N ASP A 334 20.43 7.10 -5.69
CA ASP A 334 21.73 7.73 -5.43
C ASP A 334 21.90 8.05 -3.94
N ARG A 335 20.85 8.57 -3.28
CA ARG A 335 20.86 8.86 -1.84
C ARG A 335 21.08 7.60 -1.02
N GLN A 336 20.27 6.56 -1.20
CA GLN A 336 20.40 5.31 -0.44
C GLN A 336 21.74 4.61 -0.72
N THR A 337 22.19 4.59 -1.97
CA THR A 337 23.49 4.03 -2.35
C THR A 337 24.65 4.78 -1.71
N THR A 338 24.55 6.12 -1.63
CA THR A 338 25.55 6.97 -0.96
C THR A 338 25.55 6.71 0.54
N ASN A 339 24.37 6.64 1.17
CA ASN A 339 24.24 6.35 2.59
C ASN A 339 24.79 4.97 2.94
N LEU A 340 24.53 3.94 2.15
CA LEU A 340 25.09 2.61 2.36
C LEU A 340 26.62 2.63 2.36
N LYS A 341 27.23 3.36 1.43
CA LYS A 341 28.69 3.49 1.34
C LYS A 341 29.28 4.25 2.53
N LEU A 342 28.59 5.25 3.05
CA LEU A 342 29.07 6.12 4.12
C LEU A 342 28.78 5.59 5.52
N TYR A 343 27.62 4.96 5.71
CA TYR A 343 27.04 4.64 7.03
C TYR A 343 26.70 3.16 7.20
N GLY A 344 26.78 2.34 6.14
CA GLY A 344 26.42 0.92 6.20
C GLY A 344 24.91 0.66 6.29
N THR A 345 24.07 1.67 6.05
CA THR A 345 22.60 1.58 5.98
C THR A 345 22.07 2.59 4.99
N VAL A 346 20.86 2.38 4.46
CA VAL A 346 20.18 3.32 3.55
C VAL A 346 19.73 4.60 4.26
N HIS A 347 19.66 4.58 5.58
CA HIS A 347 19.23 5.69 6.40
C HIS A 347 20.36 6.68 6.68
N GLY A 348 20.07 7.97 6.54
CA GLY A 348 20.99 9.04 6.90
C GLY A 348 21.20 9.16 8.43
N PRO A 349 22.18 9.95 8.89
CA PRO A 349 22.45 10.14 10.33
C PRO A 349 21.29 10.79 11.11
N GLU A 350 20.43 11.52 10.41
CA GLU A 350 19.24 12.17 10.97
C GLU A 350 17.98 11.28 10.88
N GLU A 351 18.08 10.11 10.23
CA GLU A 351 16.98 9.15 10.00
C GLU A 351 17.08 7.91 10.89
N GLN A 352 18.15 7.78 11.68
CA GLN A 352 18.35 6.76 12.72
C GLN A 352 17.98 7.31 14.10
#